data_AF-A0A7C8B4S4-F1
#
_entry.id   AF-A0A7C8B4S4-F1
#
_cell.length_a   1.000
_cell.length_b   1.000
_cell.length_c   1.000
_cell.angle_alpha   90.00
_cell.angle_beta   90.00
_cell.angle_gamma   90.00
#
_symmetry.space_group_name_H-M   'P 1'
#
loop_
_entity.id
_entity.type
_entity.pdbx_description
1 polymer ?
#
loop_
_entity_poly.entity_id
_entity_poly.type
_entity_poly.pdbx_seq_one_letter_code
_entity_poly.pdbx_strand_id
1 'polypeptide(L)'
;MISKKTIYAFKALIHLAGTPSGQPVLISDLAKDGSIPKKFLEFILLSLRKGGLLQSRVGKGGGYSLALPANKITVGSIVRILEGDIAPVQCLSTTNYARCEECQDEATCGIRLTMADVNVALATVMDGLTLADMISRSEAERSKIQNVVDYSI
;
A
#
# COMPACT_ATOMS: atom_id res chain seq x y z
N MET A 1 10.66 -3.37 6.41
CA MET A 1 10.85 -3.20 4.95
C MET A 1 9.52 -3.49 4.25
N ILE A 2 9.17 -2.76 3.18
CA ILE A 2 7.96 -3.05 2.38
C ILE A 2 8.22 -4.27 1.49
N SER A 3 7.33 -5.26 1.51
CA SER A 3 7.52 -6.48 0.71
C SER A 3 7.18 -6.26 -0.78
N LYS A 4 7.61 -7.20 -1.64
CA LYS A 4 7.20 -7.24 -3.05
C LYS A 4 5.67 -7.32 -3.22
N LYS A 5 4.98 -8.01 -2.31
CA LYS A 5 3.50 -8.11 -2.30
C LYS A 5 2.88 -6.72 -2.25
N THR A 6 3.39 -5.88 -1.35
CA THR A 6 2.89 -4.52 -1.14
C THR A 6 3.31 -3.57 -2.26
N ILE A 7 4.50 -3.71 -2.83
CA ILE A 7 4.90 -2.95 -4.05
C ILE A 7 3.94 -3.25 -5.21
N TYR A 8 3.63 -4.53 -5.45
CA TYR A 8 2.69 -4.92 -6.50
C TYR A 8 1.27 -4.44 -6.25
N ALA A 9 0.83 -4.42 -4.98
CA ALA A 9 -0.44 -3.83 -4.60
C ALA A 9 -0.50 -2.33 -4.95
N PHE A 10 0.51 -1.55 -4.59
CA PHE A 10 0.55 -0.12 -4.93
C PHE A 10 0.51 0.11 -6.43
N LYS A 11 1.28 -0.64 -7.22
CA LYS A 11 1.23 -0.54 -8.70
C LYS A 11 -0.17 -0.78 -9.25
N ALA A 12 -0.84 -1.85 -8.80
CA ALA A 12 -2.19 -2.16 -9.23
C ALA A 12 -3.20 -1.10 -8.79
N LEU A 13 -3.09 -0.61 -7.55
CA LEU A 13 -3.98 0.44 -7.01
C LEU A 13 -3.81 1.78 -7.73
N ILE A 14 -2.58 2.17 -8.05
CA ILE A 14 -2.30 3.38 -8.84
C ILE A 14 -2.91 3.25 -10.24
N HIS A 15 -2.76 2.08 -10.88
CA HIS A 15 -3.38 1.84 -12.18
C HIS A 15 -4.91 1.96 -12.10
N LEU A 16 -5.54 1.33 -11.10
CA LEU A 16 -6.98 1.42 -10.89
C LEU A 16 -7.45 2.85 -10.61
N ALA A 17 -6.69 3.62 -9.83
CA ALA A 17 -7.00 5.02 -9.54
C ALA A 17 -6.96 5.93 -10.78
N GLY A 18 -6.18 5.56 -11.80
CA GLY A 18 -6.14 6.27 -13.09
C GLY A 18 -7.30 5.91 -14.03
N THR A 19 -8.18 4.99 -13.65
CA THR A 19 -9.36 4.62 -14.46
C THR A 19 -10.62 5.34 -13.99
N PRO A 20 -11.62 5.54 -14.87
CA PRO A 20 -12.89 6.14 -14.46
C PRO A 20 -13.51 5.41 -13.27
N SER A 21 -14.06 6.20 -12.34
CA SER A 21 -14.58 5.66 -11.06
C SER A 21 -15.60 4.53 -11.29
N GLY A 22 -15.40 3.42 -10.58
CA GLY A 22 -16.26 2.23 -10.68
C GLY A 22 -16.02 1.37 -11.92
N GLN A 23 -15.21 1.79 -12.90
CA GLN A 23 -14.90 0.99 -14.07
C GLN A 23 -13.95 -0.17 -13.68
N PRO A 24 -14.36 -1.44 -13.85
CA PRO A 24 -13.51 -2.57 -13.52
C PRO A 24 -12.40 -2.75 -14.57
N VAL A 25 -11.22 -3.10 -14.10
CA VAL A 25 -10.07 -3.49 -14.93
C VAL A 25 -9.81 -4.99 -14.76
N LEU A 26 -9.56 -5.67 -15.87
CA LEU A 26 -9.23 -7.09 -15.83
C LEU A 26 -7.89 -7.30 -15.14
N ILE A 27 -7.81 -8.35 -14.35
CA ILE A 27 -6.56 -8.72 -13.70
C ILE A 27 -5.43 -9.06 -14.70
N SER A 28 -5.77 -9.54 -15.89
CA SER A 28 -4.81 -9.77 -16.97
C SER A 28 -4.10 -8.48 -17.38
N ASP A 29 -4.85 -7.38 -17.41
CA ASP A 29 -4.37 -6.09 -17.89
C ASP A 29 -3.51 -5.45 -16.80
N LEU A 30 -3.99 -5.47 -15.55
CA LEU A 30 -3.19 -5.06 -14.38
C LEU A 30 -1.88 -5.85 -14.25
N ALA A 31 -1.91 -7.17 -14.48
CA ALA A 31 -0.74 -8.02 -14.43
C ALA A 31 0.27 -7.66 -15.53
N LYS A 32 -0.22 -7.43 -16.75
CA LYS A 32 0.61 -7.06 -17.90
C LYS A 32 1.26 -5.70 -17.69
N ASP A 33 0.47 -4.68 -17.36
CA ASP A 33 0.95 -3.29 -17.23
C ASP A 33 1.87 -3.12 -16.02
N GLY A 34 1.60 -3.86 -14.94
CA GLY A 34 2.45 -3.86 -13.75
C GLY A 34 3.70 -4.73 -13.87
N SER A 35 3.81 -5.58 -14.90
CA SER A 35 4.78 -6.69 -14.99
C SER A 35 4.77 -7.57 -13.72
N ILE A 36 3.56 -7.99 -13.32
CA ILE A 36 3.30 -8.75 -12.09
C ILE A 36 2.82 -10.16 -12.47
N PRO A 37 3.36 -11.24 -11.85
CA PRO A 37 2.82 -12.57 -12.05
C PRO A 37 1.33 -12.65 -11.69
N LYS A 38 0.48 -12.99 -12.66
CA LYS A 38 -1.00 -12.95 -12.51
C LYS A 38 -1.50 -13.68 -11.27
N LYS A 39 -1.06 -14.92 -11.04
CA LYS A 39 -1.46 -15.71 -9.86
C LYS A 39 -1.13 -15.00 -8.55
N PHE A 40 0.00 -14.29 -8.49
CA PHE A 40 0.38 -13.56 -7.28
C PHE A 40 -0.49 -12.31 -7.10
N LEU A 41 -0.81 -11.62 -8.20
CA LEU A 41 -1.74 -10.50 -8.18
C LEU A 41 -3.16 -10.92 -7.73
N GLU A 42 -3.61 -12.13 -8.08
CA GLU A 42 -4.92 -12.66 -7.62
C GLU A 42 -5.02 -12.68 -6.09
N PHE A 43 -3.99 -13.19 -5.40
CA PHE A 43 -3.96 -13.21 -3.93
C PHE A 43 -3.91 -11.80 -3.32
N ILE A 44 -3.19 -10.88 -3.95
CA ILE A 44 -3.09 -9.49 -3.51
C ILE A 44 -4.45 -8.79 -3.63
N LEU A 45 -5.06 -8.83 -4.81
CA LEU A 45 -6.35 -8.17 -5.05
C LEU A 45 -7.48 -8.78 -4.22
N LEU A 46 -7.44 -10.09 -3.97
CA LEU A 46 -8.37 -10.73 -3.07
C LEU A 46 -8.22 -10.23 -1.63
N SER A 47 -6.99 -10.03 -1.14
CA SER A 47 -6.72 -9.49 0.20
C SER A 47 -7.26 -8.06 0.32
N LEU A 48 -6.98 -7.21 -0.67
CA LEU A 48 -7.47 -5.83 -0.72
C LEU A 48 -8.99 -5.74 -0.84
N ARG A 49 -9.63 -6.65 -1.58
CA ARG A 49 -11.09 -6.76 -1.65
C ARG A 49 -11.68 -7.14 -0.29
N LYS A 50 -11.12 -8.15 0.38
CA LYS A 50 -11.55 -8.55 1.73
C LYS A 50 -11.39 -7.41 2.74
N GLY A 51 -10.33 -6.61 2.60
CA GLY A 51 -10.11 -5.39 3.38
C GLY A 51 -10.94 -4.19 2.96
N GLY A 52 -11.88 -4.34 2.01
CA GLY A 52 -12.83 -3.29 1.62
C GLY A 52 -12.26 -2.18 0.75
N LEU A 53 -11.01 -2.27 0.27
CA LEU A 53 -10.40 -1.26 -0.59
C LEU A 53 -10.74 -1.45 -2.07
N LEU A 54 -11.06 -2.69 -2.45
CA LEU A 54 -11.44 -3.06 -3.81
C LEU A 54 -12.82 -3.71 -3.85
N GLN A 55 -13.46 -3.58 -5.00
CA GLN A 55 -14.65 -4.31 -5.38
C GLN A 55 -14.38 -5.10 -6.66
N SER A 56 -15.10 -6.20 -6.85
CA SER A 56 -14.92 -7.09 -7.99
C SER A 56 -16.24 -7.34 -8.71
N ARG A 57 -16.22 -7.31 -10.04
CA ARG A 57 -17.36 -7.68 -10.89
C ARG A 57 -17.05 -8.97 -11.64
N VAL A 58 -17.98 -9.92 -11.62
CA VAL A 58 -17.87 -11.20 -12.35
C VAL A 58 -18.55 -11.07 -13.72
N GLY A 59 -18.05 -11.81 -14.71
CA GLY A 59 -18.63 -11.90 -16.06
C GLY A 59 -17.85 -11.10 -17.12
N LYS A 60 -18.43 -11.01 -18.32
CA LYS A 60 -17.84 -10.28 -19.45
C LYS A 60 -17.76 -8.78 -19.12
N GLY A 61 -16.56 -8.20 -19.22
CA GLY A 61 -16.30 -6.83 -18.74
C GLY A 61 -16.23 -6.70 -17.21
N GLY A 62 -16.01 -7.81 -16.51
CA GLY A 62 -15.72 -7.83 -15.08
C GLY A 62 -14.28 -7.40 -14.76
N GLY A 63 -13.85 -7.60 -13.52
CA GLY A 63 -12.52 -7.19 -13.05
C GLY A 63 -12.57 -6.58 -11.65
N TYR A 64 -11.56 -5.79 -11.33
CA TYR A 64 -11.44 -5.07 -10.06
C TYR A 64 -11.52 -3.56 -10.27
N SER A 65 -12.14 -2.85 -9.35
CA SER A 65 -12.12 -1.39 -9.26
C SER A 65 -11.96 -0.96 -7.80
N LEU A 66 -11.58 0.30 -7.56
CA LEU A 66 -11.54 0.84 -6.21
C LEU A 66 -12.95 0.84 -5.61
N ALA A 67 -13.07 0.40 -4.36
CA ALA A 67 -14.33 0.48 -3.62
C ALA A 67 -14.56 1.89 -3.04
N LEU A 68 -13.47 2.64 -2.85
CA LEU A 68 -13.47 3.99 -2.30
C LEU A 68 -12.70 4.94 -3.24
N PRO A 69 -12.99 6.24 -3.24
CA PRO A 69 -12.16 7.23 -3.92
C PRO A 69 -10.70 7.17 -3.43
N ALA A 70 -9.73 7.42 -4.31
CA ALA A 70 -8.30 7.32 -3.99
C ALA A 70 -7.87 8.24 -2.82
N ASN A 71 -8.55 9.37 -2.62
CA ASN A 71 -8.32 10.29 -1.49
C ASN A 71 -8.92 9.81 -0.15
N LYS A 72 -9.58 8.64 -0.12
CA LYS A 72 -10.08 7.98 1.09
C LYS A 72 -9.32 6.68 1.41
N ILE A 73 -8.39 6.27 0.56
CA ILE A 73 -7.58 5.07 0.75
C ILE A 73 -6.22 5.50 1.28
N THR A 74 -5.95 5.26 2.58
CA THR A 74 -4.66 5.63 3.18
C THR A 74 -3.58 4.61 2.86
N VAL A 75 -2.32 5.05 2.78
CA VAL A 75 -1.15 4.18 2.60
C VAL A 75 -1.08 3.15 3.73
N GLY A 76 -1.30 3.57 4.97
CA GLY A 76 -1.30 2.69 6.12
C GLY A 76 -2.40 1.63 6.08
N SER A 77 -3.58 1.93 5.53
CA SER A 77 -4.64 0.91 5.34
C SER A 77 -4.21 -0.20 4.38
N ILE A 78 -3.55 0.16 3.27
CA ILE A 78 -3.04 -0.79 2.28
C ILE A 78 -1.96 -1.67 2.92
N VAL A 79 -0.99 -1.05 3.60
CA VAL A 79 0.10 -1.77 4.29
C VAL A 79 -0.48 -2.72 5.34
N ARG A 80 -1.44 -2.26 6.15
CA ARG A 80 -2.04 -3.08 7.21
C ARG A 80 -2.79 -4.31 6.70
N ILE A 81 -3.48 -4.19 5.57
CA ILE A 81 -4.16 -5.34 4.94
C ILE A 81 -3.17 -6.39 4.42
N LEU A 82 -1.98 -5.97 3.97
CA LEU A 82 -1.06 -6.85 3.26
C LEU A 82 0.05 -7.42 4.13
N GLU A 83 0.58 -6.63 5.06
CA GLU A 83 1.71 -6.96 5.93
C GLU A 83 1.30 -7.25 7.38
N GLY A 84 0.11 -6.81 7.81
CA GLY A 84 -0.29 -6.83 9.22
C GLY A 84 0.04 -5.51 9.91
N ASP A 85 0.25 -5.51 11.22
CA ASP A 85 0.62 -4.26 11.88
C ASP A 85 1.95 -3.70 11.40
N ILE A 86 2.02 -2.37 11.42
CA ILE A 86 3.27 -1.66 11.23
C ILE A 86 3.95 -1.75 12.58
N ALA A 87 4.93 -2.64 12.78
CA ALA A 87 5.66 -2.79 14.04
C ALA A 87 7.17 -2.95 13.76
N PRO A 88 8.03 -2.01 14.21
CA PRO A 88 9.48 -2.09 13.96
C PRO A 88 10.17 -3.20 14.77
N VAL A 89 9.56 -3.65 15.86
CA VAL A 89 10.00 -4.80 16.67
C VAL A 89 8.79 -5.68 17.01
N GLN A 90 9.02 -7.00 17.14
CA GLN A 90 7.94 -7.97 17.35
C GLN A 90 7.18 -7.77 18.66
N CYS A 91 7.84 -7.30 19.73
CA CYS A 91 7.18 -7.02 21.02
C CYS A 91 6.25 -5.79 21.00
N LEU A 92 6.17 -5.08 19.87
CA LEU A 92 5.16 -4.03 19.59
C LEU A 92 4.08 -4.49 18.61
N SER A 93 4.25 -5.66 17.99
CA SER A 93 3.25 -6.22 17.08
C SER A 93 2.03 -6.69 17.87
N THR A 94 0.84 -6.34 17.41
CA THR A 94 -0.46 -6.82 17.89
C THR A 94 -0.90 -8.14 17.22
N THR A 95 -0.35 -8.44 16.04
CA THR A 95 -0.73 -9.56 15.19
C THR A 95 0.30 -10.68 15.18
N ASN A 96 1.57 -10.35 15.45
CA ASN A 96 2.68 -11.29 15.52
C ASN A 96 3.60 -10.94 16.70
N TYR A 97 2.98 -10.76 17.88
CA TYR A 97 3.67 -10.45 19.11
C TYR A 97 4.70 -11.53 19.46
N ALA A 98 5.93 -11.10 19.73
CA ALA A 98 6.94 -11.96 20.35
C ALA A 98 7.89 -11.13 21.21
N ARG A 99 8.12 -11.61 22.44
CA ARG A 99 9.17 -11.09 23.33
C ARG A 99 10.52 -11.59 22.85
N CYS A 100 11.54 -10.73 22.83
CA CYS A 100 12.91 -11.18 22.55
C CYS A 100 13.53 -11.89 23.76
N GLU A 101 14.40 -12.86 23.50
CA GLU A 101 14.99 -13.74 24.53
C GLU A 101 15.81 -12.96 25.56
N GLU A 102 16.42 -11.85 25.14
CA GLU A 102 17.28 -10.99 25.95
C GLU A 102 16.50 -9.96 26.78
N CYS A 103 15.18 -9.88 26.60
CA CYS A 103 14.37 -8.92 27.35
C CYS A 103 14.21 -9.39 28.80
N GLN A 104 14.55 -8.53 29.78
CA GLN A 104 14.29 -8.79 31.20
C GLN A 104 12.90 -8.29 31.63
N ASP A 105 12.59 -7.03 31.32
CA ASP A 105 11.29 -6.40 31.55
C ASP A 105 10.93 -5.48 30.37
N GLU A 106 9.76 -5.69 29.78
CA GLU A 106 9.27 -4.89 28.65
C GLU A 106 8.82 -3.49 29.06
N ALA A 107 8.38 -3.30 30.31
CA ALA A 107 7.92 -2.02 30.80
C ALA A 107 9.07 -0.99 30.88
N THR A 108 10.29 -1.47 31.19
CA THR A 108 11.50 -0.65 31.28
C THR A 108 12.46 -0.87 30.12
N CYS A 109 12.08 -1.66 29.10
CA CYS A 109 12.94 -1.94 27.95
C CYS A 109 13.10 -0.68 27.08
N GLY A 110 14.26 -0.02 27.19
CA GLY A 110 14.56 1.19 26.42
C GLY A 110 14.45 1.00 24.90
N ILE A 111 14.74 -0.20 24.38
CA ILE A 111 14.56 -0.54 22.96
C ILE A 111 13.08 -0.50 22.60
N ARG A 112 12.22 -1.18 23.39
CA ARG A 112 10.77 -1.22 23.14
C ARG A 112 10.15 0.18 23.22
N LEU A 113 10.52 0.95 24.24
CA LEU A 113 10.03 2.32 24.42
C LEU A 113 10.42 3.23 23.23
N THR A 114 11.70 3.23 22.85
CA THR A 114 12.18 4.02 21.70
C THR A 114 11.52 3.57 20.39
N MET A 115 11.36 2.25 20.21
CA MET A 115 10.71 1.71 19.01
C MET A 115 9.21 1.99 18.98
N ALA A 116 8.57 2.23 20.13
CA ALA A 116 7.18 2.67 20.18
C ALA A 116 7.03 4.10 19.63
N ASP A 117 7.99 4.99 19.90
CA ASP A 117 7.99 6.34 19.31
C ASP A 117 8.18 6.28 17.79
N VAL A 118 9.11 5.44 17.32
CA VAL A 118 9.31 5.18 15.88
C VAL A 118 8.04 4.63 15.24
N ASN A 119 7.35 3.73 15.94
CA ASN A 119 6.08 3.15 15.50
C ASN A 119 5.02 4.23 15.27
N VAL A 120 4.83 5.11 16.25
CA VAL A 120 3.88 6.22 16.20
C VAL A 120 4.20 7.15 15.03
N ALA A 121 5.47 7.51 14.85
CA ALA A 121 5.89 8.36 13.74
C ALA A 121 5.59 7.71 12.37
N LEU A 122 5.90 6.43 12.22
CA LEU A 122 5.66 5.69 10.98
C LEU A 122 4.17 5.56 10.67
N ALA A 123 3.37 5.19 11.67
CA ALA A 123 1.91 5.10 11.55
C ALA A 123 1.30 6.46 11.18
N THR A 124 1.73 7.53 11.83
CA THR A 124 1.26 8.90 11.55
C THR A 124 1.49 9.29 10.10
N VAL A 125 2.70 9.03 9.57
CA VAL A 125 3.01 9.36 8.17
C VAL A 125 2.20 8.49 7.20
N MET A 126 2.10 7.18 7.45
CA MET A 126 1.37 6.28 6.54
C MET A 126 -0.14 6.51 6.57
N ASP A 127 -0.70 6.87 7.72
CA ASP A 127 -2.13 7.11 7.89
C ASP A 127 -2.55 8.52 7.44
N GLY A 128 -1.61 9.47 7.47
CA GLY A 128 -1.79 10.82 6.95
C GLY A 128 -1.66 10.94 5.42
N LEU A 129 -1.22 9.89 4.72
CA LEU A 129 -1.06 9.90 3.26
C LEU A 129 -2.06 8.97 2.59
N THR A 130 -2.57 9.40 1.44
CA THR A 130 -3.53 8.67 0.63
C THR A 130 -2.94 8.17 -0.68
N LEU A 131 -3.66 7.26 -1.34
CA LEU A 131 -3.35 6.82 -2.69
C LEU A 131 -3.35 8.00 -3.68
N ALA A 132 -4.25 8.97 -3.50
CA ALA A 132 -4.26 10.20 -4.29
C ALA A 132 -2.98 11.02 -4.09
N ASP A 133 -2.52 11.21 -2.84
CA ASP A 133 -1.28 11.94 -2.56
C ASP A 133 -0.06 11.28 -3.22
N MET A 134 -0.03 9.94 -3.22
CA MET A 134 1.04 9.19 -3.89
C MET A 134 1.07 9.46 -5.40
N ILE A 135 -0.09 9.53 -6.05
CA ILE A 135 -0.22 9.82 -7.48
C ILE A 135 0.20 11.26 -7.77
N SER A 136 -0.35 12.23 -7.03
CA SER A 136 -0.04 13.65 -7.22
C SER A 136 1.45 13.97 -7.03
N ARG A 137 2.12 13.29 -6.09
CA ARG A 137 3.58 13.41 -5.93
C ARG A 137 4.34 12.94 -7.16
N SER A 138 3.96 11.80 -7.73
CA SER A 138 4.61 11.30 -8.95
C SER A 138 4.37 12.21 -10.15
N GLU A 139 3.16 12.76 -10.29
CA GLU A 139 2.80 13.65 -11.40
C GLU A 139 3.57 14.98 -11.31
N ALA A 140 3.62 15.59 -10.12
CA ALA A 140 4.36 16.82 -9.88
C ALA A 140 5.85 16.68 -10.24
N GLU A 141 6.49 15.57 -9.87
CA GLU A 141 7.89 15.31 -10.22
C GLU A 141 8.09 15.03 -11.72
N ARG A 142 7.15 14.32 -12.37
CA ARG A 142 7.21 14.11 -13.83
C ARG A 142 7.12 15.43 -14.60
N SER A 143 6.23 16.33 -14.18
CA SER A 143 6.11 17.65 -14.81
C SER A 143 7.38 18.48 -14.67
N LYS A 144 8.07 18.41 -13.52
CA LYS A 144 9.38 19.08 -13.34
C LYS A 144 10.44 18.54 -14.31
N ILE A 145 10.54 17.22 -14.45
CA ILE A 145 11.52 16.59 -15.34
C ILE A 145 11.23 16.95 -16.80
N GLN A 146 9.97 16.91 -17.22
CA GLN A 146 9.58 17.24 -18.60
C GLN A 146 9.90 18.70 -18.95
N ASN A 147 9.61 19.62 -18.03
CA ASN A 147 9.96 21.03 -18.21
C ASN A 147 11.48 21.26 -18.33
N VAL A 148 12.34 20.46 -17.68
CA VAL A 148 13.80 20.59 -17.79
C VAL A 148 14.32 20.16 -19.17
N VAL A 149 13.67 19.19 -19.82
CA VAL A 149 14.08 18.70 -21.14
C VAL A 149 13.69 19.70 -22.25
N ASP A 150 12.60 20.44 -22.07
CA ASP A 150 12.11 21.42 -23.07
C ASP A 150 12.97 22.69 -23.17
N TYR A 151 13.87 22.98 -22.22
CA TYR A 151 14.80 24.13 -22.27
C TYR A 151 16.14 23.84 -22.98
N SER A 152 16.26 22.70 -23.68
CA SER A 152 17.51 22.27 -24.35
C SER A 152 17.51 22.49 -25.87
N ILE A 153 16.83 23.53 -26.38
CA ILE A 153 16.82 23.91 -27.81
C ILE A 153 17.58 25.21 -28.02
#